data_AF-A0A4U1AGU9-F1
#
_entry.id   AF-A0A4U1AGU9-F1
#
_cell.length_a   1.000
_cell.length_b   1.000
_cell.length_c   1.000
_cell.angle_alpha   90.00
_cell.angle_beta   90.00
_cell.angle_gamma   90.00
#
_symmetry.space_group_name_H-M   'P 1'
#
loop_
_entity.id
_entity.type
_entity.pdbx_description
1 polymer ?
#
loop_
_entity_poly.entity_id
_entity_poly.type
_entity_poly.pdbx_seq_one_letter_code
_entity_poly.pdbx_strand_id
1 'polypeptide(L)'
;MKTLQINFYRSTAMTHTPLLKKCLFLLSAFLLITGNALADETYDPDTYGPEAPIVWEKPARATFDHKIHTMDAGLDCAACHDDLFAMESKEESKRETFTMEEMAQGKFCGACHNGNDAFDSSTQCASCHFPPTEKIVFTQPVKTVVFDHSIHTGKAKLACESCHKKVFTMKQGGIEAVQPFKSENPAEKRQYLVDLHKKYCGTCHDSSQAFGYLTRCTVCHIGVKGLEQKANGTAEKETHAKKNS
;
A
#
# COMPACT_ATOMS: atom_id res chain seq x y z
N MET A 1 11.21 26.05 56.35
CA MET A 1 10.89 26.69 55.04
C MET A 1 9.39 26.82 54.91
N LYS A 2 8.95 27.94 54.32
CA LYS A 2 7.67 28.64 54.52
C LYS A 2 6.43 27.89 54.00
N THR A 3 5.37 27.93 54.80
CA THR A 3 3.96 27.65 54.44
C THR A 3 3.45 28.74 53.50
N LEU A 4 3.04 28.40 52.28
CA LEU A 4 2.41 29.34 51.34
C LEU A 4 0.88 29.24 51.46
N GLN A 5 0.27 30.38 51.80
CA GLN A 5 -1.17 30.63 51.82
C GLN A 5 -1.70 30.78 50.38
N ILE A 6 -2.84 30.13 50.12
CA ILE A 6 -3.58 30.20 48.85
C ILE A 6 -4.54 31.39 48.93
N ASN A 7 -4.35 32.42 48.09
CA ASN A 7 -5.25 33.56 47.99
C ASN A 7 -6.36 33.29 46.96
N PHE A 8 -7.60 33.40 47.42
CA PHE A 8 -8.83 33.36 46.63
C PHE A 8 -8.92 34.58 45.69
N TYR A 9 -9.09 34.34 44.39
CA TYR A 9 -9.43 35.38 43.42
C TYR A 9 -10.95 35.62 43.42
N ARG A 10 -11.35 36.86 43.67
CA ARG A 10 -12.74 37.33 43.76
C ARG A 10 -13.27 37.59 42.34
N SER A 11 -14.33 36.88 41.96
CA SER A 11 -15.04 37.04 40.69
C SER A 11 -15.81 38.36 40.65
N THR A 12 -15.57 39.19 39.63
CA THR A 12 -16.33 40.41 39.35
C THR A 12 -17.47 40.10 38.39
N ALA A 13 -18.70 40.36 38.84
CA ALA A 13 -19.91 40.26 38.04
C ALA A 13 -19.98 41.39 37.01
N MET A 14 -20.18 41.06 35.73
CA MET A 14 -20.57 42.01 34.69
C MET A 14 -22.10 42.11 34.63
N THR A 15 -22.60 43.33 34.74
CA THR A 15 -24.02 43.69 34.59
C THR A 15 -24.34 43.96 33.12
N HIS A 16 -25.39 43.32 32.61
CA HIS A 16 -25.92 43.52 31.26
C HIS A 16 -26.67 44.85 31.14
N THR A 17 -26.28 45.70 30.19
CA THR A 17 -27.08 46.84 29.71
C THR A 17 -27.88 46.45 28.46
N PRO A 18 -29.19 46.76 28.38
CA PRO A 18 -30.05 46.35 27.26
C PRO A 18 -30.25 47.52 26.28
N LEU A 19 -29.39 47.68 25.27
CA LEU A 19 -29.56 48.82 24.33
C LEU A 19 -29.17 48.61 22.87
N LEU A 20 -28.93 47.37 22.41
CA LEU A 20 -28.66 47.11 20.99
C LEU A 20 -29.60 46.08 20.34
N LYS A 21 -30.87 46.06 20.76
CA LYS A 21 -31.96 45.24 20.17
C LYS A 21 -32.62 45.89 18.93
N LYS A 22 -31.91 46.77 18.21
CA LYS A 22 -32.43 47.51 17.03
C LYS A 22 -31.60 47.39 15.74
N CYS A 23 -30.58 46.53 15.69
CA CYS A 23 -29.91 46.20 14.42
C CYS A 23 -30.43 44.91 13.75
N LEU A 24 -31.45 44.26 14.32
CA LEU A 24 -31.88 42.91 13.90
C LEU A 24 -32.91 42.87 12.76
N PHE A 25 -33.20 43.98 12.05
CA PHE A 25 -34.28 44.01 11.07
C PHE A 25 -33.95 44.61 9.69
N LEU A 26 -32.68 44.86 9.37
CA LEU A 26 -32.26 45.36 8.05
C LEU A 26 -31.00 44.67 7.50
N LEU A 27 -30.92 43.35 7.66
CA LEU A 27 -29.85 42.52 7.05
C LEU A 27 -30.41 41.18 6.52
N SER A 28 -31.70 41.12 6.22
CA SER A 28 -32.41 39.94 5.70
C SER A 28 -32.80 40.09 4.22
N ALA A 29 -32.00 40.81 3.43
CA ALA A 29 -32.28 41.03 2.00
C ALA A 29 -31.02 41.08 1.11
N PHE A 30 -29.96 40.36 1.49
CA PHE A 30 -28.82 40.10 0.59
C PHE A 30 -28.44 38.61 0.65
N LEU A 31 -29.46 37.77 0.50
CA LEU A 31 -29.31 36.33 0.31
C LEU A 31 -29.86 35.94 -1.07
N LEU A 32 -29.40 36.66 -2.10
CA LEU A 32 -29.70 36.31 -3.49
C LEU A 32 -28.40 36.05 -4.25
N ILE A 33 -28.13 34.76 -4.41
CA ILE A 33 -27.59 34.15 -5.62
C ILE A 33 -26.16 34.60 -5.99
N THR A 34 -25.19 34.09 -5.24
CA THR A 34 -23.99 33.55 -5.90
C THR A 34 -24.03 32.05 -5.73
N GLY A 35 -24.93 31.41 -6.49
CA GLY A 35 -24.73 30.02 -6.85
C GLY A 35 -23.47 30.00 -7.70
N ASN A 36 -22.32 29.79 -7.06
CA ASN A 36 -21.16 29.30 -7.77
C ASN A 36 -21.58 27.94 -8.32
N ALA A 37 -22.02 27.93 -9.58
CA ALA A 37 -21.79 26.78 -10.41
C ALA A 37 -20.27 26.61 -10.40
N LEU A 38 -19.77 25.78 -9.49
CA LEU A 38 -18.53 25.06 -9.73
C LEU A 38 -18.86 24.28 -11.00
N ALA A 39 -18.46 24.81 -12.14
CA ALA A 39 -18.39 24.03 -13.35
C ALA A 39 -17.57 22.81 -12.95
N ASP A 40 -18.22 21.65 -12.92
CA ASP A 40 -17.54 20.37 -12.90
C ASP A 40 -16.68 20.38 -14.16
N GLU A 41 -15.40 20.70 -14.00
CA GLU A 41 -14.47 20.82 -15.11
C GLU A 41 -14.38 19.42 -15.70
N THR A 42 -15.08 19.22 -16.82
CA THR A 42 -15.20 17.91 -17.46
C THR A 42 -13.80 17.47 -17.90
N TYR A 43 -13.36 16.29 -17.45
CA TYR A 43 -12.04 15.77 -17.75
C TYR A 43 -11.81 15.72 -19.26
N ASP A 44 -10.77 16.42 -19.72
CA ASP A 44 -10.33 16.45 -21.11
C ASP A 44 -9.03 15.65 -21.28
N PRO A 45 -9.07 14.48 -21.94
CA PRO A 45 -7.89 13.64 -22.13
C PRO A 45 -6.77 14.28 -22.96
N ASP A 46 -7.08 15.26 -23.82
CA ASP A 46 -6.06 15.97 -24.60
C ASP A 46 -5.26 16.94 -23.73
N THR A 47 -5.87 17.44 -22.66
CA THR A 47 -5.24 18.35 -21.69
C THR A 47 -4.58 17.59 -20.54
N TYR A 48 -5.24 16.55 -20.03
CA TYR A 48 -4.85 15.86 -18.79
C TYR A 48 -4.33 14.42 -19.02
N GLY A 49 -4.19 14.00 -20.27
CA GLY A 49 -3.74 12.64 -20.62
C GLY A 49 -4.83 11.57 -20.49
N PRO A 50 -4.46 10.29 -20.62
CA PRO A 50 -5.41 9.19 -20.49
C PRO A 50 -6.09 9.13 -19.11
N GLU A 51 -7.43 9.06 -19.10
CA GLU A 51 -8.23 8.94 -17.88
C GLU A 51 -7.99 7.60 -17.16
N ALA A 52 -7.77 6.53 -17.93
CA ALA A 52 -7.51 5.22 -17.36
C ALA A 52 -6.10 5.18 -16.74
N PRO A 53 -5.95 4.71 -15.49
CA PRO A 53 -4.64 4.54 -14.88
C PRO A 53 -3.76 3.60 -15.69
N ILE A 54 -2.48 3.96 -15.81
CA ILE A 54 -1.44 3.03 -16.27
C ILE A 54 -1.25 1.96 -15.19
N VAL A 55 -1.24 0.70 -15.59
CA VAL A 55 -1.05 -0.44 -14.68
C VAL A 55 0.16 -1.26 -15.10
N TRP A 56 1.14 -1.35 -14.21
CA TRP A 56 2.25 -2.30 -14.32
C TRP A 56 1.96 -3.51 -13.46
N GLU A 57 1.84 -4.70 -14.06
CA GLU A 57 1.51 -5.93 -13.30
C GLU A 57 2.75 -6.62 -12.68
N LYS A 58 3.95 -6.37 -13.22
CA LYS A 58 5.20 -7.04 -12.82
C LYS A 58 6.34 -6.03 -12.66
N PRO A 59 7.32 -6.28 -11.76
CA PRO A 59 7.43 -7.43 -10.84
C PRO A 59 6.52 -7.35 -9.61
N ALA A 60 6.03 -6.16 -9.28
CA ALA A 60 5.00 -5.89 -8.28
C ALA A 60 3.97 -4.95 -8.90
N ARG A 61 2.68 -5.19 -8.63
CA ARG A 61 1.61 -4.37 -9.20
C ARG A 61 1.76 -2.92 -8.76
N ALA A 62 1.78 -1.99 -9.70
CA ALA A 62 1.79 -0.55 -9.46
C ALA A 62 0.86 0.17 -10.43
N THR A 63 0.32 1.31 -10.02
CA THR A 63 -0.48 2.16 -10.92
C THR A 63 0.02 3.59 -10.94
N PHE A 64 -0.22 4.28 -12.05
CA PHE A 64 -0.02 5.71 -12.22
C PHE A 64 -1.28 6.33 -12.83
N ASP A 65 -1.66 7.50 -12.35
CA ASP A 65 -2.88 8.19 -12.75
C ASP A 65 -2.53 9.60 -13.25
N HIS A 66 -2.82 9.87 -14.52
CA HIS A 66 -2.51 11.18 -15.11
C HIS A 66 -3.36 12.29 -14.49
N LYS A 67 -4.61 12.02 -14.11
CA LYS A 67 -5.50 13.02 -13.52
C LYS A 67 -4.89 13.59 -12.24
N ILE A 68 -4.33 12.74 -11.40
CA ILE A 68 -3.69 13.18 -10.14
C ILE A 68 -2.48 14.08 -10.43
N HIS A 69 -1.72 13.80 -11.48
CA HIS A 69 -0.48 14.53 -11.77
C HIS A 69 -0.74 15.80 -12.59
N THR A 70 -1.67 15.77 -13.53
CA THR A 70 -1.93 16.89 -14.46
C THR A 70 -3.05 17.80 -13.95
N MET A 71 -4.21 17.23 -13.61
CA MET A 71 -5.38 17.99 -13.16
C MET A 71 -5.24 18.42 -11.69
N ASP A 72 -4.93 17.48 -10.79
CA ASP A 72 -4.91 17.77 -9.35
C ASP A 72 -3.61 18.48 -8.92
N ALA A 73 -2.46 18.05 -9.48
CA ALA A 73 -1.16 18.64 -9.16
C ALA A 73 -0.70 19.74 -10.16
N GLY A 74 -1.41 19.95 -11.26
CA GLY A 74 -1.15 21.04 -12.20
C GLY A 74 0.12 20.89 -13.04
N LEU A 75 0.59 19.66 -13.26
CA LEU A 75 1.78 19.42 -14.08
C LEU A 75 1.45 19.43 -15.57
N ASP A 76 2.24 20.18 -16.34
CA ASP A 76 2.19 20.15 -17.80
C ASP A 76 2.77 18.84 -18.37
N CYS A 77 2.32 18.43 -19.55
CA CYS A 77 2.81 17.20 -20.21
C CYS A 77 4.34 17.17 -20.34
N ALA A 78 4.95 18.33 -20.62
CA ALA A 78 6.39 18.49 -20.79
C ALA A 78 7.19 18.30 -19.48
N ALA A 79 6.54 18.32 -18.31
CA ALA A 79 7.19 18.04 -17.04
C ALA A 79 7.61 16.57 -16.92
N CYS A 80 6.98 15.67 -17.68
CA CYS A 80 7.30 14.24 -17.69
C CYS A 80 7.80 13.77 -19.06
N HIS A 81 7.26 14.33 -20.14
CA HIS A 81 7.51 13.86 -21.49
C HIS A 81 8.42 14.80 -22.30
N ASP A 82 9.38 14.31 -23.08
CA ASP A 82 9.82 12.92 -23.24
C ASP A 82 11.05 12.56 -22.39
N ASP A 83 11.44 13.43 -21.45
CA ASP A 83 12.68 13.29 -20.66
C ASP A 83 12.59 12.15 -19.63
N LEU A 84 11.54 12.12 -18.80
CA LEU A 84 11.36 11.10 -17.77
C LEU A 84 10.65 9.85 -18.33
N PHE A 85 9.68 10.05 -19.20
CA PHE A 85 8.87 9.00 -19.81
C PHE A 85 8.58 9.31 -21.27
N ALA A 86 8.55 8.29 -22.13
CA ALA A 86 8.03 8.45 -23.49
C ALA A 86 6.50 8.48 -23.48
N MET A 87 5.88 9.26 -24.37
CA MET A 87 4.41 9.34 -24.51
C MET A 87 3.74 8.01 -24.88
N GLU A 88 4.43 7.11 -25.59
CA GLU A 88 3.89 5.78 -25.89
C GLU A 88 4.26 4.78 -24.79
N SER A 89 3.24 4.23 -24.12
CA SER A 89 3.39 3.16 -23.11
C SER A 89 3.82 1.80 -23.67
N LYS A 90 4.09 1.72 -24.98
CA LYS A 90 4.23 0.45 -25.72
C LYS A 90 5.60 -0.20 -25.61
N GLU A 91 6.62 0.55 -25.27
CA GLU A 91 7.98 0.03 -25.22
C GLU A 91 8.65 0.62 -23.97
N GLU A 92 9.14 -0.25 -23.10
CA GLU A 92 10.48 0.00 -22.59
C GLU A 92 10.65 1.25 -21.70
N SER A 93 9.86 1.39 -20.62
CA SER A 93 10.60 1.64 -19.37
C SER A 93 11.50 0.42 -19.22
N LYS A 94 12.73 0.49 -19.75
CA LYS A 94 13.71 -0.61 -19.79
C LYS A 94 13.60 -1.30 -18.45
N ARG A 95 12.99 -2.49 -18.42
CA ARG A 95 12.47 -3.06 -17.15
C ARG A 95 13.60 -3.31 -16.15
N GLU A 96 14.83 -3.34 -16.66
CA GLU A 96 16.06 -3.41 -15.89
C GLU A 96 16.36 -2.12 -15.10
N THR A 97 15.99 -0.95 -15.61
CA THR A 97 16.24 0.36 -14.97
C THR A 97 15.01 0.96 -14.30
N PHE A 98 13.80 0.44 -14.50
CA PHE A 98 12.60 0.93 -13.81
C PHE A 98 12.45 0.24 -12.43
N THR A 99 13.33 0.58 -11.50
CA THR A 99 13.40 -0.01 -10.16
C THR A 99 13.30 1.04 -9.06
N MET A 100 12.90 0.64 -7.85
CA MET A 100 12.90 1.54 -6.69
C MET A 100 14.30 2.07 -6.34
N GLU A 101 15.36 1.35 -6.71
CA GLU A 101 16.74 1.79 -6.50
C GLU A 101 17.10 2.95 -7.43
N GLU A 102 16.65 2.88 -8.69
CA GLU A 102 16.83 3.97 -9.66
C GLU A 102 15.96 5.18 -9.31
N MET A 103 14.76 4.97 -8.75
CA MET A 103 13.93 6.04 -8.18
C MET A 103 14.63 6.74 -7.00
N ALA A 104 15.30 5.99 -6.13
CA ALA A 104 16.10 6.57 -5.04
C ALA A 104 17.28 7.42 -5.55
N GLN A 105 17.69 7.25 -6.82
CA GLN A 105 18.71 8.05 -7.49
C GLN A 105 18.12 9.25 -8.27
N GLY A 106 16.83 9.54 -8.10
CA GLY A 106 16.16 10.68 -8.73
C GLY A 106 15.66 10.42 -10.15
N LYS A 107 15.54 9.16 -10.59
CA LYS A 107 15.03 8.82 -11.93
C LYS A 107 13.53 8.49 -11.89
N PHE A 108 12.87 8.65 -13.03
CA PHE A 108 11.44 8.33 -13.21
C PHE A 108 10.57 8.99 -12.14
N CYS A 109 9.72 8.22 -11.44
CA CYS A 109 8.89 8.70 -10.34
C CYS A 109 9.72 9.41 -9.25
N GLY A 110 10.95 8.93 -9.01
CA GLY A 110 11.86 9.50 -8.03
C GLY A 110 12.41 10.88 -8.37
N ALA A 111 12.23 11.37 -9.61
CA ALA A 111 12.58 12.74 -9.97
C ALA A 111 11.79 13.75 -9.12
N CYS A 112 10.51 13.44 -8.81
CA CYS A 112 9.64 14.27 -8.00
C CYS A 112 9.28 13.62 -6.64
N HIS A 113 9.10 12.28 -6.60
CA HIS A 113 8.86 11.53 -5.36
C HIS A 113 10.15 11.30 -4.57
N ASN A 114 10.76 12.40 -4.15
CA ASN A 114 12.07 12.50 -3.52
C ASN A 114 12.01 13.05 -2.07
N GLY A 115 10.80 13.29 -1.55
CA GLY A 115 10.56 13.84 -0.21
C GLY A 115 10.56 15.37 -0.14
N ASN A 116 10.91 16.06 -1.21
CA ASN A 116 10.88 17.52 -1.32
C ASN A 116 9.71 17.99 -2.18
N ASP A 117 9.63 17.55 -3.45
CA ASP A 117 8.60 18.01 -4.40
C ASP A 117 7.29 17.25 -4.20
N ALA A 118 7.39 15.95 -3.94
CA ALA A 118 6.31 15.07 -3.53
C ALA A 118 6.80 14.12 -2.44
N PHE A 119 5.91 13.27 -1.93
CA PHE A 119 6.30 12.26 -0.95
C PHE A 119 7.41 11.35 -1.48
N ASP A 120 8.32 10.95 -0.60
CA ASP A 120 9.45 10.10 -0.95
C ASP A 120 8.99 8.69 -1.37
N SER A 121 9.44 8.23 -2.54
CA SER A 121 9.08 6.92 -3.13
C SER A 121 9.54 5.71 -2.29
N SER A 122 10.50 5.88 -1.36
CA SER A 122 10.91 4.86 -0.39
C SER A 122 9.96 4.71 0.80
N THR A 123 8.91 5.53 0.82
CA THR A 123 7.83 5.58 1.80
C THR A 123 6.47 5.45 1.13
N GLN A 124 5.41 5.25 1.92
CA GLN A 124 4.03 5.20 1.43
C GLN A 124 3.84 4.25 0.24
N CYS A 125 4.41 3.03 0.35
CA CYS A 125 4.41 2.06 -0.76
C CYS A 125 3.01 1.81 -1.34
N ALA A 126 1.98 1.87 -0.49
CA ALA A 126 0.59 1.66 -0.85
C ALA A 126 -0.03 2.77 -1.72
N SER A 127 0.63 3.92 -1.88
CA SER A 127 0.18 4.99 -2.79
C SER A 127 0.31 4.58 -4.25
N CYS A 128 1.28 3.72 -4.56
CA CYS A 128 1.52 3.23 -5.92
C CYS A 128 1.31 1.72 -6.03
N HIS A 129 1.71 0.95 -5.02
CA HIS A 129 1.69 -0.51 -5.04
C HIS A 129 0.46 -1.10 -4.36
N PHE A 130 -0.08 -2.14 -4.98
CA PHE A 130 -1.24 -2.87 -4.45
C PHE A 130 -0.86 -4.29 -4.09
N PRO A 131 -1.12 -4.73 -2.84
CA PRO A 131 -0.84 -6.09 -2.43
C PRO A 131 -1.70 -7.06 -3.26
N PRO A 132 -1.17 -8.23 -3.63
CA PRO A 132 -1.97 -9.29 -4.24
C PRO A 132 -3.19 -9.61 -3.39
N THR A 133 -4.35 -9.68 -4.03
CA THR A 133 -5.61 -10.10 -3.39
C THR A 133 -5.61 -11.60 -3.09
N GLU A 134 -4.89 -12.36 -3.90
CA GLU A 134 -4.75 -13.81 -3.74
C GLU A 134 -3.69 -14.19 -2.74
N LYS A 135 -3.91 -15.34 -2.09
CA LYS A 135 -2.92 -15.92 -1.17
C LYS A 135 -1.71 -16.41 -1.95
N ILE A 136 -0.53 -16.11 -1.44
CA ILE A 136 0.74 -16.59 -1.98
C ILE A 136 0.95 -18.01 -1.45
N VAL A 137 1.31 -18.93 -2.34
CA VAL A 137 1.67 -20.30 -1.97
C VAL A 137 3.13 -20.53 -2.33
N PHE A 138 3.98 -20.61 -1.31
CA PHE A 138 5.38 -20.96 -1.47
C PHE A 138 5.51 -22.47 -1.63
N THR A 139 6.19 -22.88 -2.70
CA THR A 139 6.53 -24.29 -2.97
C THR A 139 7.99 -24.61 -2.65
N GLN A 140 8.82 -23.60 -2.43
CA GLN A 140 10.22 -23.70 -2.02
C GLN A 140 10.53 -22.61 -0.98
N PRO A 141 11.54 -22.83 -0.10
CA PRO A 141 12.34 -24.06 0.04
C PRO A 141 11.60 -25.21 0.73
N VAL A 142 10.46 -24.94 1.35
CA VAL A 142 9.54 -25.96 1.90
C VAL A 142 8.24 -25.97 1.10
N LYS A 143 7.66 -27.15 0.94
CA LYS A 143 6.43 -27.31 0.14
C LYS A 143 5.22 -26.76 0.90
N THR A 144 4.32 -26.09 0.17
CA THR A 144 2.93 -25.80 0.57
C THR A 144 2.78 -24.87 1.77
N VAL A 145 3.53 -23.76 1.79
CA VAL A 145 3.36 -22.70 2.79
C VAL A 145 2.49 -21.59 2.22
N VAL A 146 1.42 -21.25 2.91
CA VAL A 146 0.51 -20.17 2.49
C VAL A 146 0.80 -18.89 3.25
N PHE A 147 0.78 -17.77 2.53
CA PHE A 147 0.85 -16.43 3.05
C PHE A 147 -0.29 -15.56 2.50
N ASP A 148 -0.82 -14.67 3.35
CA ASP A 148 -1.96 -13.83 3.04
C ASP A 148 -1.69 -12.39 3.50
N HIS A 149 -1.60 -11.45 2.55
CA HIS A 149 -1.37 -10.03 2.85
C HIS A 149 -2.51 -9.45 3.70
N SER A 150 -3.75 -9.90 3.50
CA SER A 150 -4.92 -9.36 4.20
C SER A 150 -4.85 -9.62 5.72
N ILE A 151 -4.18 -10.69 6.13
CA ILE A 151 -3.88 -10.96 7.55
C ILE A 151 -2.78 -10.03 8.05
N HIS A 152 -1.70 -9.84 7.29
CA HIS A 152 -0.51 -9.13 7.76
C HIS A 152 -0.65 -7.61 7.69
N THR A 153 -1.01 -7.06 6.52
CA THR A 153 -1.20 -5.61 6.34
C THR A 153 -2.60 -5.17 6.78
N GLY A 154 -3.61 -6.03 6.61
CA GLY A 154 -5.00 -5.71 6.93
C GLY A 154 -5.34 -5.87 8.42
N LYS A 155 -5.17 -7.08 8.98
CA LYS A 155 -5.53 -7.37 10.38
C LYS A 155 -4.43 -7.00 11.37
N ALA A 156 -3.19 -7.42 11.09
CA ALA A 156 -2.04 -7.16 11.96
C ALA A 156 -1.44 -5.76 11.76
N LYS A 157 -1.92 -5.01 10.76
CA LYS A 157 -1.51 -3.62 10.49
C LYS A 157 0.01 -3.46 10.32
N LEU A 158 0.67 -4.47 9.79
CA LEU A 158 2.10 -4.42 9.50
C LEU A 158 2.36 -3.51 8.30
N ALA A 159 3.38 -2.66 8.45
CA ALA A 159 3.87 -1.81 7.37
C ALA A 159 4.52 -2.66 6.27
N CYS A 160 4.51 -2.18 5.02
CA CYS A 160 5.08 -2.93 3.89
C CYS A 160 6.58 -3.14 4.09
N GLU A 161 7.25 -2.12 4.62
CA GLU A 161 8.69 -2.02 4.82
C GLU A 161 9.21 -2.99 5.88
N SER A 162 8.37 -3.41 6.84
CA SER A 162 8.78 -4.40 7.86
C SER A 162 9.10 -5.76 7.24
N CYS A 163 8.54 -6.04 6.05
CA CYS A 163 8.82 -7.25 5.29
C CYS A 163 9.68 -6.96 4.07
N HIS A 164 9.36 -5.92 3.29
CA HIS A 164 9.84 -5.78 1.92
C HIS A 164 11.21 -5.12 1.73
N LYS A 165 11.80 -4.55 2.79
CA LYS A 165 13.17 -4.00 2.73
C LYS A 165 14.26 -5.04 3.03
N LYS A 166 13.96 -6.07 3.82
CA LYS A 166 14.99 -7.00 4.34
C LYS A 166 14.61 -8.49 4.33
N VAL A 167 13.32 -8.81 4.43
CA VAL A 167 12.86 -10.19 4.62
C VAL A 167 12.40 -10.81 3.30
N PHE A 168 11.63 -10.06 2.50
CA PHE A 168 11.04 -10.52 1.25
C PHE A 168 11.23 -9.47 0.16
N THR A 169 11.79 -9.79 -0.99
CA THR A 169 11.77 -8.85 -2.12
C THR A 169 10.37 -8.81 -2.75
N MET A 170 9.92 -7.64 -3.24
CA MET A 170 8.65 -7.52 -3.99
C MET A 170 8.80 -8.04 -5.42
N LYS A 171 9.21 -9.30 -5.54
CA LYS A 171 9.39 -10.01 -6.80
C LYS A 171 8.82 -11.41 -6.66
N GLN A 172 7.83 -11.74 -7.48
CA GLN A 172 7.29 -13.09 -7.55
C GLN A 172 8.43 -14.08 -7.88
N GLY A 173 8.50 -15.20 -7.14
CA GLY A 173 9.56 -16.18 -7.35
C GLY A 173 10.91 -15.82 -6.70
N GLY A 174 11.01 -14.69 -5.98
CA GLY A 174 12.28 -14.19 -5.45
C GLY A 174 12.96 -15.13 -4.45
N ILE A 175 12.18 -15.95 -3.73
CA ILE A 175 12.71 -16.94 -2.77
C ILE A 175 12.96 -18.28 -3.45
N GLU A 176 12.13 -18.64 -4.43
CA GLU A 176 12.22 -19.86 -5.23
C GLU A 176 13.49 -19.92 -6.11
N ALA A 177 14.12 -18.77 -6.35
CA ALA A 177 15.42 -18.68 -7.02
C ALA A 177 16.61 -19.10 -6.12
N VAL A 178 16.40 -19.28 -4.82
CA VAL A 178 17.42 -19.83 -3.90
C VAL A 178 17.49 -21.33 -4.12
N GLN A 179 18.67 -21.85 -4.47
CA GLN A 179 18.89 -23.28 -4.72
C GLN A 179 18.29 -24.13 -3.59
N PRO A 180 17.45 -25.14 -3.91
CA PRO A 180 16.87 -26.00 -2.90
C PRO A 180 17.99 -26.75 -2.18
N PHE A 181 17.96 -26.73 -0.85
CA PHE A 181 18.92 -27.47 -0.04
C PHE A 181 18.78 -28.97 -0.32
N LYS A 182 19.85 -29.59 -0.82
CA LYS A 182 19.94 -31.02 -1.10
C LYS A 182 21.04 -31.61 -0.22
N SER A 183 20.65 -32.37 0.78
CA SER A 183 21.52 -33.25 1.55
C SER A 183 20.77 -34.55 1.78
N GLU A 184 21.45 -35.69 1.88
CA GLU A 184 20.82 -36.93 2.36
C GLU A 184 21.00 -37.15 3.86
N ASN A 185 21.86 -36.36 4.50
CA ASN A 185 22.14 -36.44 5.93
C ASN A 185 20.96 -35.87 6.75
N PRO A 186 20.30 -36.67 7.61
CA PRO A 186 19.19 -36.19 8.42
C PRO A 186 19.55 -35.06 9.39
N ALA A 187 20.79 -35.01 9.89
CA ALA A 187 21.24 -33.95 10.79
C ALA A 187 21.36 -32.62 10.05
N GLU A 188 21.91 -32.63 8.84
CA GLU A 188 22.03 -31.44 8.00
C GLU A 188 20.65 -30.94 7.52
N LYS A 189 19.74 -31.85 7.14
CA LYS A 189 18.33 -31.51 6.84
C LYS A 189 17.68 -30.78 8.02
N ARG A 190 17.85 -31.30 9.24
CA ARG A 190 17.30 -30.69 10.45
C ARG A 190 17.90 -29.31 10.70
N GLN A 191 19.22 -29.17 10.60
CA GLN A 191 19.90 -27.91 10.82
C GLN A 191 19.47 -26.85 9.80
N TYR A 192 19.38 -27.21 8.51
CA TYR A 192 18.87 -26.34 7.46
C TYR A 192 17.46 -25.83 7.77
N LEU A 193 16.55 -26.71 8.19
CA LEU A 193 15.20 -26.31 8.56
C LEU A 193 15.18 -25.38 9.76
N VAL A 194 16.01 -25.61 10.78
CA VAL A 194 16.13 -24.70 11.93
C VAL A 194 16.62 -23.32 11.49
N ASP A 195 17.60 -23.25 10.60
CA ASP A 195 18.14 -21.97 10.12
C ASP A 195 17.18 -21.25 9.18
N LEU A 196 16.41 -22.00 8.39
CA LEU A 196 15.34 -21.45 7.55
C LEU A 196 14.25 -20.80 8.41
N HIS A 197 13.87 -21.42 9.52
CA HIS A 197 12.89 -20.86 10.47
C HIS A 197 13.43 -19.67 11.29
N LYS A 198 14.70 -19.30 11.18
CA LYS A 198 15.22 -18.02 11.70
C LYS A 198 15.22 -16.92 10.64
N LYS A 199 14.82 -17.25 9.41
CA LYS A 199 14.70 -16.35 8.27
C LYS A 199 13.24 -16.28 7.82
N TYR A 200 12.94 -15.38 6.89
CA TYR A 200 11.63 -15.24 6.27
C TYR A 200 10.50 -15.10 7.32
N CYS A 201 9.48 -15.96 7.29
CA CYS A 201 8.37 -15.96 8.24
C CYS A 201 8.84 -15.98 9.71
N GLY A 202 9.96 -16.67 9.96
CA GLY A 202 10.52 -16.88 11.28
C GLY A 202 11.20 -15.65 11.90
N THR A 203 11.40 -14.56 11.14
CA THR A 203 11.87 -13.28 11.73
C THR A 203 10.85 -12.70 12.70
N CYS A 204 9.59 -13.11 12.59
CA CYS A 204 8.48 -12.62 13.39
C CYS A 204 7.72 -13.77 14.10
N HIS A 205 7.58 -14.93 13.44
CA HIS A 205 6.95 -16.13 14.02
C HIS A 205 7.89 -16.89 14.97
N ASP A 206 8.48 -16.21 15.94
CA ASP A 206 9.54 -16.70 16.82
C ASP A 206 9.09 -16.96 18.28
N SER A 207 7.80 -16.79 18.57
CA SER A 207 7.18 -16.79 19.92
C SER A 207 7.39 -15.51 20.73
N SER A 208 8.14 -14.54 20.23
CA SER A 208 8.31 -13.23 20.87
C SER A 208 7.35 -12.21 20.27
N GLN A 209 7.28 -12.13 18.94
CA GLN A 209 6.45 -11.16 18.22
C GLN A 209 5.14 -11.77 17.72
N ALA A 210 5.20 -12.99 17.20
CA ALA A 210 4.03 -13.77 16.80
C ALA A 210 4.17 -15.21 17.27
N PHE A 211 3.13 -16.04 17.06
CA PHE A 211 3.19 -17.44 17.46
C PHE A 211 4.41 -18.15 16.85
N GLY A 212 5.07 -18.98 17.65
CA GLY A 212 6.30 -19.66 17.25
C GLY A 212 6.12 -20.66 16.11
N TYR A 213 7.07 -20.67 15.18
CA TYR A 213 7.10 -21.56 14.02
C TYR A 213 7.10 -23.05 14.40
N LEU A 214 7.54 -23.43 15.61
CA LEU A 214 7.55 -24.82 16.10
C LEU A 214 6.21 -25.27 16.70
N THR A 215 5.24 -24.38 16.89
CA THR A 215 4.05 -24.66 17.71
C THR A 215 2.77 -24.87 16.91
N ARG A 216 2.69 -24.34 15.69
CA ARG A 216 1.43 -24.24 14.93
C ARG A 216 1.62 -24.51 13.43
N CYS A 217 2.23 -25.65 13.10
CA CYS A 217 2.63 -25.98 11.72
C CYS A 217 1.48 -25.88 10.71
N THR A 218 0.27 -26.31 11.08
CA THR A 218 -0.91 -26.35 10.18
C THR A 218 -1.52 -24.98 9.88
N VAL A 219 -1.08 -23.92 10.56
CA VAL A 219 -1.53 -22.54 10.25
C VAL A 219 -0.95 -22.08 8.91
N CYS A 220 0.28 -22.50 8.62
CA CYS A 220 0.99 -22.08 7.42
C CYS A 220 1.09 -23.22 6.38
N HIS A 221 1.28 -24.46 6.84
CA HIS A 221 1.42 -25.61 5.95
C HIS A 221 0.07 -26.23 5.63
N ILE A 222 -0.36 -26.10 4.37
CA ILE A 222 -1.66 -26.64 3.89
C ILE A 222 -1.57 -28.09 3.39
N GLY A 223 -0.36 -28.63 3.26
CA GLY A 223 -0.12 -29.98 2.74
C GLY A 223 -0.50 -30.16 1.27
N VAL A 224 -0.30 -31.37 0.76
CA VAL A 224 -0.56 -31.69 -0.67
C VAL A 224 -2.03 -31.55 -1.05
N LYS A 225 -2.96 -31.99 -0.20
CA LYS A 225 -4.41 -31.85 -0.44
C LYS A 225 -4.86 -30.39 -0.49
N GLY A 226 -4.29 -29.53 0.37
CA GLY A 226 -4.60 -28.10 0.33
C GLY A 226 -4.08 -27.43 -0.94
N LEU A 227 -2.92 -27.88 -1.46
CA LEU A 227 -2.37 -27.40 -2.73
C LEU A 227 -3.26 -27.81 -3.92
N GLU A 228 -3.70 -29.06 -3.96
CA GLU A 228 -4.60 -29.59 -5.00
C GLU A 228 -5.96 -28.87 -5.00
N GLN A 229 -6.55 -28.62 -3.82
CA GLN A 229 -7.79 -27.84 -3.71
C GLN A 229 -7.64 -26.41 -4.21
N LYS A 230 -6.47 -25.79 -4.01
CA LYS A 230 -6.17 -24.45 -4.56
C LYS A 230 -5.99 -24.47 -6.07
N ALA A 231 -5.32 -25.48 -6.62
CA ALA A 231 -5.13 -25.64 -8.06
C ALA A 231 -6.45 -25.95 -8.79
N ASN A 232 -7.37 -26.68 -8.15
CA ASN A 232 -8.66 -27.03 -8.72
C ASN A 232 -9.72 -25.93 -8.51
N GLY A 233 -9.64 -25.14 -7.44
CA GLY A 233 -10.55 -24.03 -7.17
C GLY A 233 -10.41 -22.84 -8.13
N THR A 234 -9.32 -22.75 -8.89
CA THR A 234 -9.20 -21.82 -10.03
C THR A 234 -9.92 -22.29 -11.28
N ALA A 235 -10.39 -23.54 -11.34
CA ALA A 235 -11.15 -24.09 -12.46
C ALA A 235 -12.68 -24.01 -12.27
N GLU A 236 -13.19 -23.82 -11.05
CA GLU A 236 -14.64 -23.69 -10.78
C GLU A 236 -15.05 -22.22 -10.58
N LYS A 237 -14.94 -21.43 -11.66
CA LYS A 237 -15.69 -20.18 -11.79
C LYS A 237 -16.55 -20.19 -13.06
N GLU A 238 -17.13 -21.34 -13.39
CA GLU A 238 -18.23 -21.45 -14.35
C GLU A 238 -19.53 -21.74 -13.61
N THR A 239 -20.30 -20.66 -13.43
CA THR A 239 -21.77 -20.60 -13.33
C THR A 239 -22.52 -21.86 -12.88
N HIS A 240 -22.90 -21.93 -11.61
CA HIS A 240 -24.15 -22.60 -11.24
C HIS A 240 -25.33 -21.69 -11.53
N ALA A 241 -25.72 -21.61 -12.81
CA ALA A 241 -27.04 -21.16 -13.20
C ALA A 241 -28.05 -22.27 -12.85
N LYS A 242 -28.80 -22.04 -11.78
CA LYS A 242 -29.91 -22.89 -11.32
C LYS A 242 -31.02 -22.86 -12.39
N LYS A 243 -31.09 -23.88 -13.24
CA LYS A 243 -32.25 -24.11 -14.12
C LYS A 243 -33.39 -24.67 -13.27
N ASN A 244 -34.39 -23.84 -13.01
CA ASN A 244 -35.74 -24.29 -12.69
C ASN A 244 -36.47 -24.58 -14.01
N SER A 245 -36.83 -25.83 -14.25
CA SER A 245 -38.04 -26.28 -14.96
C SER A 245 -38.22 -27.76 -14.70
#